data_AF-A0A2N2CLT1-F1
#
_entry.id   AF-A0A2N2CLT1-F1
#
_cell.length_a   1.000
_cell.length_b   1.000
_cell.length_c   1.000
_cell.angle_alpha   90.00
_cell.angle_beta   90.00
_cell.angle_gamma   90.00
#
_symmetry.space_group_name_H-M   'P 1'
#
loop_
_entity.id
_entity.type
_entity.pdbx_description
1 polymer ?
#
loop_
_entity_poly.entity_id
_entity_poly.type
_entity_poly.pdbx_seq_one_letter_code
_entity_poly.pdbx_strand_id
1 'polypeptide(L)'
;MKTINRFKYNPCYSIVKYVPVKTSGRIRFDTSNLGGSVIVMGSAPHTVFMEIHILTKDNQPKQGRAVFEVIFYASKISVDTIIKWTNSTIPIFAGLPGFCNKKFMINKEAKTFSGRYEWETVELAQNYAQSFAAKLMAQVSKPFPIKYTITDKETNEVVVSEKNLERS
;
A
#
# COMPACT_ATOMS: atom_id res chain seq x y z
N MET A 1 19.51 -7.20 -12.34
CA MET A 1 18.26 -7.54 -11.63
C MET A 1 18.64 -8.18 -10.31
N LYS A 2 18.52 -7.48 -9.16
CA LYS A 2 18.87 -8.06 -7.85
C LYS A 2 17.78 -9.06 -7.44
N THR A 3 18.18 -10.25 -7.01
CA THR A 3 17.26 -11.29 -6.55
C THR A 3 16.54 -10.83 -5.29
N ILE A 4 15.20 -10.84 -5.31
CA ILE A 4 14.40 -10.59 -4.12
C ILE A 4 14.80 -11.57 -3.03
N ASN A 5 15.14 -11.06 -1.85
CA ASN A 5 15.32 -11.89 -0.67
C ASN A 5 13.96 -12.44 -0.21
N ARG A 6 13.57 -13.59 -0.77
CA ARG A 6 12.26 -14.23 -0.55
C ARG A 6 11.97 -14.52 0.92
N PHE A 7 13.00 -14.61 1.77
CA PHE A 7 12.83 -14.79 3.22
C PHE A 7 12.10 -13.61 3.89
N LYS A 8 12.28 -12.38 3.39
CA LYS A 8 11.66 -11.17 4.00
C LYS A 8 10.28 -10.81 3.43
N TYR A 9 9.85 -11.46 2.34
CA TYR A 9 8.63 -11.12 1.61
C TYR A 9 7.65 -12.31 1.56
N ASN A 10 7.44 -12.94 2.72
CA ASN A 10 6.41 -13.97 2.92
C ASN A 10 5.45 -13.56 4.06
N PRO A 11 4.25 -14.19 4.15
CA PRO A 11 3.24 -13.84 5.14
C PRO A 11 3.75 -13.93 6.59
N CYS A 12 4.44 -15.01 6.94
CA CYS A 12 4.93 -15.25 8.29
C CYS A 12 5.90 -14.15 8.74
N TYR A 13 6.84 -13.76 7.88
CA TYR A 13 7.77 -12.68 8.18
C TYR A 13 7.03 -11.36 8.46
N SER A 14 6.07 -10.99 7.59
CA SER A 14 5.31 -9.75 7.75
C SER A 14 4.54 -9.74 9.07
N ILE A 15 3.88 -10.85 9.41
CA ILE A 15 3.13 -10.98 10.68
C ILE A 15 4.07 -10.88 11.89
N VAL A 16 5.19 -11.64 11.88
CA VAL A 16 6.16 -11.63 12.98
C VAL A 16 6.76 -10.24 13.19
N LYS A 17 7.01 -9.47 12.12
CA LYS A 17 7.53 -8.10 12.22
C LYS A 17 6.46 -7.06 12.54
N TYR A 18 5.21 -7.31 12.19
CA TYR A 18 4.09 -6.44 12.52
C TYR A 18 3.81 -6.40 14.03
N VAL A 19 3.87 -7.56 14.71
CA VAL A 19 3.59 -7.66 16.17
C VAL A 19 4.39 -6.65 17.00
N PRO A 20 5.73 -6.59 16.96
CA PRO A 20 6.49 -5.64 17.77
C PRO A 20 6.26 -4.19 17.35
N VAL A 21 5.91 -3.91 16.10
CA VAL A 21 5.56 -2.54 15.65
C VAL A 21 4.25 -2.11 16.29
N LYS A 22 3.23 -3.00 16.27
CA LYS A 22 1.94 -2.76 16.90
C LYS A 22 2.04 -2.61 18.42
N THR A 23 2.71 -3.54 19.11
CA THR A 23 2.81 -3.53 20.58
C THR A 23 3.62 -2.36 21.11
N SER A 24 4.57 -1.83 20.33
CA SER A 24 5.30 -0.60 20.64
C SER A 24 4.51 0.69 20.39
N GLY A 25 3.26 0.63 19.93
CA GLY A 25 2.46 1.81 19.62
C GLY A 25 2.94 2.60 18.38
N ARG A 26 3.82 2.01 17.56
CA ARG A 26 4.42 2.69 16.38
C ARG A 26 3.53 2.69 15.14
N ILE A 27 2.25 2.32 15.25
CA ILE A 27 1.29 2.45 14.16
C ILE A 27 0.31 3.54 14.56
N ARG A 28 0.34 4.65 13.82
CA ARG A 28 -0.59 5.76 14.02
C ARG A 28 -1.60 5.77 12.89
N PHE A 29 -2.87 5.88 13.26
CA PHE A 29 -3.95 6.20 12.33
C PHE A 29 -4.05 7.71 12.22
N ASP A 30 -3.89 8.23 11.02
CA ASP A 30 -3.95 9.67 10.77
C ASP A 30 -5.33 10.04 10.24
N THR A 31 -5.98 10.99 10.91
CA THR A 31 -7.32 11.47 10.55
C THR A 31 -7.31 12.76 9.74
N SER A 32 -6.15 13.43 9.61
CA SER A 32 -6.02 14.77 9.00
C SER A 32 -6.45 14.82 7.54
N ASN A 33 -6.27 13.72 6.79
CA ASN A 33 -6.60 13.64 5.37
C ASN A 33 -7.91 12.90 5.09
N LEU A 34 -8.66 12.45 6.11
CA LEU A 34 -9.91 11.70 5.89
C LEU A 34 -10.96 12.56 5.19
N GLY A 35 -11.63 11.98 4.20
CA GLY A 35 -12.55 12.72 3.32
C GLY A 35 -11.85 13.53 2.23
N GLY A 36 -10.52 13.68 2.30
CA GLY A 36 -9.72 14.34 1.27
C GLY A 36 -9.75 13.58 -0.06
N SER A 37 -9.63 14.32 -1.16
CA SER A 37 -9.69 13.79 -2.52
C SER A 37 -8.29 13.74 -3.14
N VAL A 38 -7.92 12.59 -3.69
CA VAL A 38 -6.60 12.34 -4.29
C VAL A 38 -6.77 11.78 -5.70
N ILE A 39 -6.10 12.38 -6.67
CA ILE A 39 -5.97 11.83 -8.02
C ILE A 39 -4.79 10.85 -8.00
N VAL A 40 -5.08 9.57 -8.23
CA VAL A 40 -4.09 8.50 -8.29
C VAL A 40 -3.88 8.14 -9.76
N MET A 41 -2.63 8.11 -10.24
CA MET A 41 -2.31 7.70 -11.61
C MET A 41 -3.17 8.37 -12.71
N GLY A 42 -3.49 9.66 -12.58
CA GLY A 42 -4.32 10.38 -13.54
C GLY A 42 -5.79 9.94 -13.63
N SER A 43 -6.27 9.12 -12.68
CA SER A 43 -7.65 8.66 -12.63
C SER A 43 -8.64 9.70 -12.10
N ALA A 44 -9.93 9.35 -12.09
CA ALA A 44 -10.92 10.12 -11.36
C ALA A 44 -10.56 10.22 -9.86
N PRO A 45 -10.97 11.28 -9.15
CA PRO A 45 -10.57 11.47 -7.77
C PRO A 45 -11.04 10.33 -6.86
N HIS A 46 -10.21 9.94 -5.88
CA HIS A 46 -10.54 8.95 -4.86
C HIS A 46 -10.51 9.59 -3.47
N THR A 47 -11.51 9.28 -2.65
CA THR A 47 -11.65 9.78 -1.28
C THR A 47 -10.84 8.94 -0.30
N VAL A 48 -10.00 9.57 0.51
CA VAL A 48 -9.26 8.90 1.60
C VAL A 48 -10.24 8.51 2.71
N PHE A 49 -10.27 7.23 3.07
CA PHE A 49 -11.10 6.72 4.18
C PHE A 49 -10.27 6.13 5.32
N MET A 50 -8.98 5.89 5.10
CA MET A 50 -8.05 5.49 6.15
C MET A 50 -6.62 5.86 5.77
N GLU A 51 -5.83 6.27 6.75
CA GLU A 51 -4.40 6.51 6.58
C GLU A 51 -3.64 5.98 7.79
N ILE A 52 -2.54 5.28 7.54
CA ILE A 52 -1.67 4.77 8.60
C ILE A 52 -0.23 5.19 8.36
N HIS A 53 0.47 5.46 9.45
CA HIS A 53 1.90 5.80 9.48
C HIS A 53 2.63 4.89 10.46
N ILE A 54 3.80 4.39 10.03
CA ILE A 54 4.77 3.81 10.94
C ILE A 54 5.56 4.95 11.58
N LEU A 55 5.68 4.90 12.90
CA LEU A 55 6.49 5.84 13.66
C LEU A 55 7.92 5.32 13.83
N THR A 56 8.85 6.25 13.82
CA THR A 56 10.22 6.05 14.26
C THR A 56 10.27 5.89 15.79
N LYS A 57 11.44 5.61 16.37
CA LYS A 57 11.58 5.43 17.83
C LYS A 57 11.35 6.73 18.61
N ASP A 58 11.55 7.86 17.97
CA ASP A 58 11.28 9.23 18.43
C ASP A 58 9.83 9.68 18.14
N ASN A 59 8.92 8.75 17.84
CA ASN A 59 7.49 8.99 17.60
C ASN A 59 7.17 9.91 16.40
N GLN A 60 8.11 10.09 15.47
CA GLN A 60 7.88 10.84 14.24
C GLN A 60 7.38 9.93 13.12
N PRO A 61 6.52 10.41 12.19
CA PRO A 61 6.16 9.64 11.02
C PRO A 61 7.41 9.32 10.20
N LYS A 62 7.60 8.04 9.93
CA LYS A 62 8.67 7.55 9.09
C LYS A 62 8.49 8.09 7.67
N GLN A 63 9.53 8.74 7.16
CA GLN A 63 9.51 9.33 5.82
C GLN A 63 9.91 8.29 4.78
N GLY A 64 9.06 8.07 3.78
CA GLY A 64 9.41 7.26 2.61
C GLY A 64 9.98 8.12 1.49
N ARG A 65 10.89 7.54 0.71
CA ARG A 65 11.42 8.10 -0.53
C ARG A 65 10.63 7.64 -1.75
N ALA A 66 10.08 6.43 -1.73
CA ALA A 66 9.38 5.88 -2.89
C ALA A 66 7.88 5.79 -2.64
N VAL A 67 7.09 6.23 -3.62
CA VAL A 67 5.64 6.13 -3.62
C VAL A 67 5.23 5.02 -4.57
N PHE A 68 4.49 4.04 -4.06
CA PHE A 68 3.81 3.02 -4.86
C PHE A 68 2.32 3.36 -4.91
N GLU A 69 1.78 3.60 -6.11
CA GLU A 69 0.36 3.88 -6.33
C GLU A 69 -0.28 2.73 -7.10
N VAL A 70 -1.52 2.39 -6.74
CA VAL A 70 -2.27 1.30 -7.37
C VAL A 70 -3.76 1.60 -7.36
N ILE A 71 -4.44 1.21 -8.43
CA ILE A 71 -5.90 1.24 -8.53
C ILE A 71 -6.40 -0.17 -8.81
N PHE A 72 -7.40 -0.61 -8.07
CA PHE A 72 -8.00 -1.92 -8.23
C PHE A 72 -9.50 -1.90 -8.02
N TYR A 73 -10.19 -2.78 -8.72
CA TYR A 73 -11.62 -3.00 -8.55
C TYR A 73 -11.83 -4.04 -7.46
N ALA A 74 -12.49 -3.66 -6.38
CA ALA A 74 -12.95 -4.67 -5.44
C ALA A 74 -14.15 -5.41 -6.05
N SER A 75 -14.11 -6.73 -6.01
CA SER A 75 -15.19 -7.59 -6.50
C SER A 75 -16.47 -7.40 -5.66
N LYS A 76 -17.50 -8.23 -5.91
CA LYS A 76 -18.90 -8.29 -5.38
C LYS A 76 -19.18 -7.95 -3.89
N ILE A 77 -18.17 -7.62 -3.11
CA ILE A 77 -18.22 -7.18 -1.71
C ILE A 77 -18.64 -5.70 -1.66
N SER A 78 -19.53 -5.34 -0.72
CA SER A 78 -19.93 -3.94 -0.55
C SER A 78 -18.76 -3.06 -0.07
N VAL A 79 -18.82 -1.78 -0.44
CA VAL A 79 -17.85 -0.76 -0.02
C VAL A 79 -17.65 -0.75 1.50
N ASP A 80 -18.76 -0.74 2.25
CA ASP A 80 -18.72 -0.68 3.72
C ASP A 80 -18.07 -1.92 4.33
N THR A 81 -18.25 -3.08 3.69
CA THR A 81 -17.60 -4.32 4.10
C THR A 81 -16.09 -4.18 3.91
N ILE A 82 -15.62 -3.70 2.76
CA ILE A 82 -14.19 -3.51 2.51
C ILE A 82 -13.59 -2.54 3.52
N ILE A 83 -14.24 -1.41 3.78
CA ILE A 83 -13.80 -0.43 4.79
C ILE A 83 -13.65 -1.11 6.16
N LYS A 84 -14.65 -1.88 6.60
CA LYS A 84 -14.59 -2.64 7.87
C LYS A 84 -13.42 -3.62 7.92
N TRP A 85 -13.17 -4.36 6.84
CA TRP A 85 -12.10 -5.36 6.79
C TRP A 85 -10.71 -4.77 6.55
N THR A 86 -10.61 -3.49 6.19
CA THR A 86 -9.33 -2.87 5.80
C THR A 86 -8.30 -2.95 6.93
N ASN A 87 -8.71 -2.75 8.18
CA ASN A 87 -7.83 -2.88 9.35
C ASN A 87 -7.18 -4.26 9.47
N SER A 88 -7.92 -5.33 9.14
CA SER A 88 -7.42 -6.71 9.18
C SER A 88 -6.35 -6.99 8.12
N THR A 89 -6.23 -6.14 7.09
CA THR A 89 -5.21 -6.27 6.04
C THR A 89 -3.87 -5.64 6.43
N ILE A 90 -3.82 -4.78 7.45
CA ILE A 90 -2.60 -4.07 7.86
C ILE A 90 -1.42 -5.01 8.14
N PRO A 91 -1.57 -6.13 8.87
CA PRO A 91 -0.46 -7.06 9.15
C PRO A 91 0.17 -7.66 7.89
N ILE A 92 -0.53 -7.67 6.75
CA ILE A 92 -0.05 -8.27 5.50
C ILE A 92 1.13 -7.47 4.95
N PHE A 93 1.11 -6.15 5.06
CA PHE A 93 2.13 -5.28 4.47
C PHE A 93 2.90 -4.43 5.50
N ALA A 94 2.33 -4.12 6.66
CA ALA A 94 2.96 -3.19 7.60
C ALA A 94 4.21 -3.75 8.30
N GLY A 95 4.43 -5.07 8.27
CA GLY A 95 5.66 -5.70 8.75
C GLY A 95 6.73 -5.89 7.67
N LEU A 96 6.44 -5.54 6.41
CA LEU A 96 7.40 -5.68 5.33
C LEU A 96 8.55 -4.67 5.44
N PRO A 97 9.75 -5.02 4.94
CA PRO A 97 10.93 -4.17 5.07
C PRO A 97 10.74 -2.79 4.45
N GLY A 98 10.93 -1.74 5.26
CA GLY A 98 10.91 -0.36 4.80
C GLY A 98 9.53 0.24 4.53
N PHE A 99 8.44 -0.42 4.93
CA PHE A 99 7.12 0.20 4.90
C PHE A 99 7.10 1.47 5.77
N CYS A 100 6.51 2.56 5.26
CA CYS A 100 6.44 3.85 5.94
C CYS A 100 4.99 4.26 6.22
N ASN A 101 4.16 4.38 5.19
CA ASN A 101 2.76 4.75 5.35
C ASN A 101 1.89 4.20 4.22
N LYS A 102 0.57 4.27 4.42
CA LYS A 102 -0.40 3.94 3.40
C LYS A 102 -1.67 4.76 3.55
N LYS A 103 -2.10 5.37 2.45
CA LYS A 103 -3.45 5.91 2.26
C LYS A 103 -4.33 4.89 1.56
N PHE A 104 -5.50 4.65 2.12
CA PHE A 104 -6.55 3.83 1.56
C PHE A 104 -7.65 4.73 1.05
N MET A 105 -7.97 4.59 -0.22
CA MET A 105 -8.84 5.51 -0.91
C MET A 105 -9.87 4.76 -1.74
N ILE A 106 -10.99 5.42 -2.03
CA ILE A 106 -12.09 4.84 -2.78
C ILE A 106 -12.73 5.88 -3.69
N ASN A 107 -13.07 5.48 -4.91
CA ASN A 107 -14.04 6.18 -5.73
C ASN A 107 -15.34 5.36 -5.72
N LYS A 108 -16.37 5.88 -5.04
CA LYS A 108 -17.65 5.18 -4.87
C LYS A 108 -18.44 5.07 -6.19
N GLU A 109 -18.33 6.08 -7.06
CA GLU A 109 -19.01 6.14 -8.35
C GLU A 109 -18.43 5.11 -9.32
N ALA A 110 -17.10 5.11 -9.49
CA ALA A 110 -16.38 4.16 -10.31
C ALA A 110 -16.25 2.77 -9.67
N LYS A 111 -16.63 2.62 -8.39
CA LYS A 111 -16.45 1.40 -7.58
C LYS A 111 -15.01 0.88 -7.57
N THR A 112 -14.05 1.80 -7.58
CA THR A 112 -12.62 1.51 -7.53
C THR A 112 -12.04 1.83 -6.17
N PHE A 113 -11.07 1.04 -5.77
CA PHE A 113 -10.23 1.30 -4.61
C PHE A 113 -8.84 1.65 -5.08
N SER A 114 -8.17 2.52 -4.34
CA SER A 114 -6.78 2.84 -4.61
C SER A 114 -5.96 2.86 -3.33
N GLY A 115 -4.68 2.59 -3.49
CA GLY A 115 -3.70 2.59 -2.42
C GLY A 115 -2.51 3.42 -2.82
N ARG A 116 -2.09 4.33 -1.94
CA ARG A 116 -0.82 5.04 -2.05
C ARG A 116 0.04 4.64 -0.87
N TYR A 117 1.15 4.00 -1.15
CA TYR A 117 2.07 3.43 -0.17
C TYR A 117 3.38 4.19 -0.25
N GLU A 118 4.00 4.42 0.90
CA GLU A 118 5.38 4.92 0.93
C GLU A 118 6.34 3.87 1.50
N TRP A 119 7.51 3.80 0.86
CA TRP A 119 8.63 2.95 1.23
C TRP A 119 9.90 3.77 1.42
N GLU A 120 10.79 3.31 2.30
CA GLU A 120 12.10 3.96 2.55
C GLU A 120 12.92 4.15 1.28
N THR A 121 12.85 3.21 0.33
CA THR A 121 13.64 3.26 -0.91
C THR A 121 12.83 2.74 -2.10
N VAL A 122 13.26 3.14 -3.30
CA VAL A 122 12.69 2.65 -4.57
C VAL A 122 12.83 1.13 -4.70
N GLU A 123 13.98 0.57 -4.32
CA GLU A 123 14.22 -0.87 -4.34
C GLU A 123 13.20 -1.64 -3.46
N LEU A 124 12.85 -1.10 -2.29
CA LEU A 124 11.87 -1.72 -1.40
C LEU A 124 10.44 -1.63 -1.96
N ALA A 125 10.07 -0.52 -2.60
CA ALA A 125 8.80 -0.41 -3.33
C ALA A 125 8.72 -1.41 -4.50
N GLN A 126 9.80 -1.59 -5.25
CA GLN A 126 9.88 -2.57 -6.34
C GLN A 126 9.75 -4.01 -5.81
N ASN A 127 10.40 -4.33 -4.69
CA ASN A 127 10.28 -5.63 -4.04
C ASN A 127 8.84 -5.87 -3.52
N TYR A 128 8.19 -4.84 -2.98
CA TYR A 128 6.78 -4.94 -2.60
C TYR A 128 5.87 -5.29 -3.78
N ALA A 129 6.09 -4.68 -4.95
CA ALA A 129 5.31 -4.97 -6.16
C ALA A 129 5.34 -6.45 -6.58
N GLN A 130 6.42 -7.16 -6.22
CA GLN A 130 6.61 -8.59 -6.50
C GLN A 130 6.30 -9.50 -5.29
N SER A 131 5.88 -8.92 -4.16
CA SER A 131 5.64 -9.64 -2.91
C SER A 131 4.33 -10.42 -2.91
N PHE A 132 4.19 -11.34 -1.95
CA PHE A 132 2.93 -12.07 -1.74
C PHE A 132 1.74 -11.12 -1.47
N ALA A 133 1.97 -9.97 -0.82
CA ALA A 133 0.94 -9.00 -0.49
C ALA A 133 0.35 -8.37 -1.75
N ALA A 134 1.22 -7.96 -2.68
CA ALA A 134 0.82 -7.42 -3.97
C ALA A 134 0.13 -8.49 -4.84
N LYS A 135 0.62 -9.74 -4.81
CA LYS A 135 -0.02 -10.87 -5.51
C LYS A 135 -1.41 -11.19 -4.94
N LEU A 136 -1.58 -11.19 -3.62
CA LEU A 136 -2.86 -11.38 -2.97
C LEU A 136 -3.85 -10.27 -3.37
N MET A 137 -3.39 -9.02 -3.39
CA MET A 137 -4.17 -7.89 -3.90
C MET A 137 -4.61 -8.13 -5.36
N ALA A 138 -3.70 -8.59 -6.24
CA ALA A 138 -3.99 -8.95 -7.63
C ALA A 138 -4.99 -10.11 -7.80
N GLN A 139 -5.02 -11.04 -6.85
CA GLN A 139 -5.96 -12.17 -6.85
C GLN A 139 -7.38 -11.74 -6.45
N VAL A 140 -7.52 -10.85 -5.46
CA VAL A 140 -8.84 -10.46 -4.91
C VAL A 140 -9.55 -9.37 -5.73
N SER A 141 -8.86 -8.70 -6.66
CA SER A 141 -9.45 -7.67 -7.52
C SER A 141 -9.98 -8.20 -8.86
N LYS A 142 -11.12 -7.66 -9.34
CA LYS A 142 -11.72 -7.99 -10.66
C LYS A 142 -12.43 -6.79 -11.31
N PRO A 143 -12.26 -6.52 -12.62
CA PRO A 143 -11.43 -7.26 -13.58
C PRO A 143 -9.98 -6.75 -13.63
N PHE A 144 -9.14 -7.62 -14.19
CA PHE A 144 -7.71 -7.47 -14.42
C PHE A 144 -7.46 -6.72 -15.74
N PRO A 145 -6.35 -5.96 -15.88
CA PRO A 145 -5.21 -5.88 -14.96
C PRO A 145 -5.25 -4.75 -13.91
N ILE A 146 -4.65 -5.01 -12.74
CA ILE A 146 -4.31 -3.98 -11.75
C ILE A 146 -3.04 -3.27 -12.23
N LYS A 147 -3.13 -1.97 -12.44
CA LYS A 147 -2.00 -1.12 -12.79
C LYS A 147 -1.39 -0.49 -11.54
N TYR A 148 -0.07 -0.38 -11.51
CA TYR A 148 0.65 0.37 -10.48
C TYR A 148 1.76 1.23 -11.07
N THR A 149 2.16 2.26 -10.32
CA THR A 149 3.34 3.08 -10.59
C THR A 149 4.27 3.11 -9.38
N ILE A 150 5.55 3.42 -9.63
CA ILE A 150 6.52 3.74 -8.57
C ILE A 150 7.19 5.06 -8.92
N THR A 151 7.11 6.02 -8.02
CA THR A 151 7.75 7.35 -8.15
C THR A 151 8.80 7.53 -7.06
N ASP A 152 9.98 8.03 -7.42
CA ASP A 152 10.98 8.51 -6.46
C ASP A 152 10.67 9.95 -6.08
N LYS A 153 10.43 10.23 -4.79
CA LYS A 153 10.13 11.57 -4.27
C LYS A 153 11.33 12.51 -4.31
N GLU A 154 12.55 11.98 -4.32
CA GLU A 154 13.75 12.81 -4.37
C GLU A 154 13.95 13.41 -5.77
N THR A 155 13.79 12.60 -6.81
CA THR A 155 13.98 13.03 -8.21
C THR A 155 12.68 13.46 -8.89
N ASN A 156 11.52 13.16 -8.28
CA ASN A 156 10.18 13.25 -8.88
C ASN A 156 10.02 12.42 -10.16
N GLU A 157 10.87 11.41 -10.37
CA GLU A 157 10.83 10.55 -11.55
C GLU A 157 9.94 9.33 -11.34
N VAL A 158 9.18 8.98 -12.38
CA VAL A 158 8.44 7.72 -12.44
C VAL A 158 9.41 6.61 -12.84
N VAL A 159 9.82 5.81 -11.85
CA VAL A 159 10.75 4.68 -12.03
C VAL A 159 10.07 3.47 -12.65
N VAL A 160 8.77 3.29 -12.36
CA VAL A 160 7.93 2.27 -13.01
C VAL A 160 6.67 2.96 -13.49
N SER A 161 6.53 3.12 -14.81
CA SER A 161 5.29 3.55 -15.46
C SER A 161 4.35 2.36 -15.59
N GLU A 162 3.06 2.63 -15.42
CA GLU A 162 1.91 1.70 -15.41
C GLU A 162 2.24 0.24 -15.77
N LYS A 163 2.57 -0.57 -14.75
CA LYS A 163 2.81 -1.99 -14.92
C LYS A 163 1.67 -2.80 -14.32
N ASN A 164 1.34 -3.93 -14.96
CA ASN A 164 0.38 -4.87 -14.43
C ASN A 164 0.99 -5.64 -13.26
N LEU A 165 0.27 -5.76 -12.14
CA LEU A 165 0.64 -6.73 -11.10
C LEU A 165 0.46 -8.15 -11.62
N GLU A 166 1.48 -8.98 -11.43
CA GLU A 166 1.44 -10.38 -11.83
C GLU A 166 0.54 -11.20 -10.92
N ARG A 167 -0.25 -12.12 -11.51
CA ARG A 167 -0.86 -13.22 -10.77
C ARG A 167 0.17 -14.35 -10.68
N SER A 168 0.32 -14.90 -9.48
CA SER A 168 1.20 -16.04 -9.17
C SER A 168 1.00 -17.21 -10.13
#